data_AF-A0A7X7XUY1-F1
#
_entry.id   AF-A0A7X7XUY1-F1
#
_cell.length_a   1.000
_cell.length_b   1.000
_cell.length_c   1.000
_cell.angle_alpha   90.00
_cell.angle_beta   90.00
_cell.angle_gamma   90.00
#
_symmetry.space_group_name_H-M   'P 1'
#
loop_
_entity.id
_entity.type
_entity.pdbx_description
1 polymer ?
#
loop_
_entity_poly.entity_id
_entity_poly.type
_entity_poly.pdbx_seq_one_letter_code
_entity_poly.pdbx_strand_id
1 'polypeptide(L)'
;MMENISKIVNYFEIIVFLHDIGKISSHFIMSKDPELNIKDRHAMLILEEKLPDNLNKFLKTPINKIFEELNYLDNGVSPIHFICSHHGCDRCIYNEDCIKYEKNFYIKLLQISDRLDSSNPPNSKKQPFYETYLSNFFLIEKKIDYTKIDLIRKNFLDLLDSYFYNFDREGFFKLSKFFMDKTISETRRGANDISLFTHSKAVSSIFKAILFEYLYFNSEPPKNIFEVELKFLKTKKGCKKIIEEKIGFGNLIFDIEDNEYYLISKYIDNTFLKINNIKGDIVEKIEIKKTNKNYLYPLNPENLLSTMLVKTPYDMNFNFSNLTDKTKKIINFARYNEIEDLNIKIKGIKKHIKNLKKGGKIEEIKIKKNMLKKLMRRKYYLKRKYEDGYTIKEIENFLMKSLAPIRPPSIVNFSKYLNEIMERNKFNINELTFETFLRKPLTYSRIIQYCIDIKKIKNIDLIPKFYGKVKFTNKKVLSRYKLIEDIKFLEDRIIISIDKKNIVFPTFYNGEYLDELNLYFIGKVERRGKYIYPLRKGKSLIHITKLKKGDKIKFIS
;
A
#
# COMPACT_ATOMS: atom_id res chain seq x y z
N MET A 1 16.91 -19.89 21.65
CA MET A 1 16.00 -18.73 21.49
C MET A 1 15.84 -18.33 20.02
N MET A 2 16.89 -17.87 19.32
CA MET A 2 16.77 -17.41 17.92
C MET A 2 16.30 -18.51 16.95
N GLU A 3 16.75 -19.75 17.13
CA GLU A 3 16.35 -20.88 16.27
C GLU A 3 14.84 -21.18 16.39
N ASN A 4 14.28 -21.20 17.60
CA ASN A 4 12.84 -21.41 17.82
C ASN A 4 12.02 -20.24 17.25
N ILE A 5 12.46 -18.99 17.47
CA ILE A 5 11.79 -17.81 16.88
C ILE A 5 11.79 -17.90 15.35
N SER A 6 12.91 -18.29 14.73
CA SER A 6 13.00 -18.45 13.29
C SER A 6 12.06 -19.54 12.77
N LYS A 7 11.93 -20.68 13.47
CA LYS A 7 10.98 -21.75 13.13
C LYS A 7 9.54 -21.26 13.18
N ILE A 8 9.15 -20.60 14.28
CA ILE A 8 7.82 -20.02 14.47
C ILE A 8 7.50 -19.02 13.35
N VAL A 9 8.38 -18.05 13.14
CA VAL A 9 8.18 -16.98 12.16
C VAL A 9 8.10 -17.53 10.73
N ASN A 10 8.91 -18.52 10.38
CA ASN A 10 8.84 -19.17 9.06
C ASN A 10 7.53 -19.98 8.88
N TYR A 11 7.02 -20.59 9.95
CA TYR A 11 5.72 -21.26 9.94
C TYR A 11 4.58 -20.26 9.68
N PHE A 12 4.54 -19.16 10.44
CA PHE A 12 3.56 -18.08 10.24
C PHE A 12 3.66 -17.42 8.87
N GLU A 13 4.86 -17.33 8.28
CA GLU A 13 5.03 -16.78 6.93
C GLU A 13 4.21 -17.56 5.90
N ILE A 14 4.21 -18.90 5.97
CA ILE A 14 3.43 -19.76 5.08
C ILE A 14 1.93 -19.62 5.36
N ILE A 15 1.52 -19.64 6.63
CA ILE A 15 0.11 -19.44 7.03
C ILE A 15 -0.43 -18.13 6.44
N VAL A 16 0.26 -17.03 6.72
CA VAL A 16 -0.15 -15.70 6.31
C VAL A 16 -0.10 -15.55 4.80
N PHE A 17 0.87 -16.15 4.13
CA PHE A 17 0.91 -16.13 2.66
C PHE A 17 -0.36 -16.74 2.04
N LEU A 18 -0.95 -17.76 2.67
CA LEU A 18 -2.15 -18.44 2.19
C LEU A 18 -3.47 -17.75 2.59
N HIS A 19 -3.45 -16.64 3.33
CA HIS A 19 -4.67 -15.98 3.85
C HIS A 19 -5.75 -15.74 2.78
N ASP A 20 -5.34 -15.35 1.58
CA ASP A 20 -6.24 -15.04 0.46
C ASP A 20 -6.27 -16.13 -0.63
N ILE A 21 -5.83 -17.36 -0.31
CA ILE A 21 -5.74 -18.46 -1.30
C ILE A 21 -7.09 -18.79 -1.97
N GLY A 22 -8.21 -18.52 -1.30
CA GLY A 22 -9.55 -18.67 -1.86
C GLY A 22 -9.83 -17.78 -3.08
N LYS A 23 -9.03 -16.72 -3.31
CA LYS A 23 -9.16 -15.84 -4.49
C LYS A 23 -8.79 -16.52 -5.81
N ILE A 24 -8.15 -17.70 -5.78
CA ILE A 24 -7.86 -18.52 -6.97
C ILE A 24 -9.16 -19.22 -7.43
N SER A 25 -10.27 -18.48 -7.58
CA SER A 25 -11.54 -19.08 -7.96
C SER A 25 -12.36 -18.17 -8.86
N SER A 26 -13.14 -18.76 -9.77
CA SER A 26 -14.08 -18.04 -10.61
C SER A 26 -15.13 -17.34 -9.76
N HIS A 27 -15.56 -17.97 -8.66
CA HIS A 27 -16.51 -17.42 -7.71
C HIS A 27 -16.04 -16.10 -7.09
N PHE A 28 -14.74 -15.98 -6.78
CA PHE A 28 -14.18 -14.70 -6.30
C PHE A 28 -14.37 -13.61 -7.36
N ILE A 29 -14.04 -13.88 -8.63
CA ILE A 29 -14.21 -12.92 -9.73
C ILE A 29 -15.70 -12.56 -9.89
N MET A 30 -16.60 -13.54 -9.91
CA MET A 30 -18.05 -13.34 -9.99
C MET A 30 -18.58 -12.48 -8.84
N SER A 31 -18.11 -12.70 -7.60
CA SER A 31 -18.51 -11.93 -6.42
C SER A 31 -18.10 -10.45 -6.46
N LYS A 32 -17.22 -10.08 -7.40
CA LYS A 32 -16.80 -8.71 -7.63
C LYS A 32 -17.48 -8.08 -8.83
N ASP A 33 -18.22 -8.83 -9.62
CA ASP A 33 -19.02 -8.28 -10.70
C ASP A 33 -20.03 -7.26 -10.14
N PRO A 34 -20.07 -6.03 -10.66
CA PRO A 34 -20.98 -5.00 -10.18
C PRO A 34 -22.47 -5.32 -10.44
N GLU A 35 -22.79 -6.20 -11.38
CA GLU A 35 -24.17 -6.52 -11.78
C GLU A 35 -24.74 -7.74 -11.06
N LEU A 36 -23.88 -8.67 -10.61
CA LEU A 36 -24.33 -9.97 -10.11
C LEU A 36 -24.76 -9.98 -8.63
N ASN A 37 -24.48 -8.94 -7.84
CA ASN A 37 -24.84 -8.83 -6.41
C ASN A 37 -24.52 -10.09 -5.55
N ILE A 38 -23.48 -10.84 -5.93
CA ILE A 38 -23.03 -12.04 -5.20
C ILE A 38 -22.14 -11.63 -4.02
N LYS A 39 -22.40 -12.19 -2.83
CA LYS A 39 -21.55 -11.96 -1.65
C LYS A 39 -20.20 -12.66 -1.84
N ASP A 40 -19.12 -11.95 -1.52
CA ASP A 40 -17.78 -12.52 -1.51
C ASP A 40 -17.63 -13.54 -0.38
N ARG A 41 -17.44 -14.82 -0.76
CA ARG A 41 -17.23 -15.96 0.13
C ARG A 41 -15.92 -16.71 -0.18
N HIS A 42 -14.94 -16.06 -0.79
CA HIS A 42 -13.72 -16.75 -1.23
C HIS A 42 -13.00 -17.53 -0.11
N ALA A 43 -13.05 -17.02 1.12
CA ALA A 43 -12.52 -17.71 2.30
C ALA A 43 -13.23 -19.05 2.62
N MET A 44 -14.50 -19.21 2.24
CA MET A 44 -15.28 -20.43 2.47
C MET A 44 -15.01 -21.51 1.42
N LEU A 45 -14.57 -21.13 0.21
CA LEU A 45 -14.37 -22.07 -0.89
C LEU A 45 -13.33 -23.15 -0.57
N ILE A 46 -12.28 -22.79 0.17
CA ILE A 46 -11.24 -23.74 0.62
C ILE A 46 -11.79 -24.73 1.66
N LEU A 47 -12.81 -24.31 2.42
CA LEU A 47 -13.43 -25.09 3.50
C LEU A 47 -14.46 -26.09 2.97
N GLU A 48 -15.05 -25.80 1.82
CA GLU A 48 -16.03 -26.67 1.14
C GLU A 48 -15.35 -27.78 0.33
N GLU A 49 -14.04 -27.70 0.13
CA GLU A 49 -13.30 -28.70 -0.65
C GLU A 49 -12.78 -29.87 0.15
N LYS A 50 -12.73 -31.02 -0.52
CA LYS A 50 -11.99 -32.18 -0.05
C LYS A 50 -10.49 -31.93 -0.23
N LEU A 51 -9.87 -31.38 0.79
CA LEU A 51 -8.44 -31.11 0.82
C LEU A 51 -7.63 -32.40 0.99
N PRO A 52 -6.43 -32.50 0.38
CA PRO A 52 -5.44 -33.53 0.68
C PRO A 52 -5.08 -33.61 2.18
N ASP A 53 -4.67 -34.79 2.65
CA ASP A 53 -4.55 -35.09 4.08
C ASP A 53 -3.52 -34.22 4.82
N ASN A 54 -2.32 -33.99 4.25
CA ASN A 54 -1.29 -33.18 4.91
C ASN A 54 -1.68 -31.71 4.92
N LEU A 55 -2.26 -31.20 3.83
CA LEU A 55 -2.79 -29.84 3.76
C LEU A 55 -3.94 -29.65 4.77
N ASN A 56 -4.89 -30.58 4.83
CA ASN A 56 -6.00 -30.56 5.77
C ASN A 56 -5.51 -30.58 7.23
N LYS A 57 -4.52 -31.45 7.52
CA LYS A 57 -3.86 -31.51 8.84
C LYS A 57 -3.18 -30.20 9.17
N PHE A 58 -2.40 -29.63 8.24
CA PHE A 58 -1.74 -28.33 8.43
C PHE A 58 -2.75 -27.23 8.75
N LEU A 59 -3.82 -27.10 7.95
CA LEU A 59 -4.80 -26.03 8.12
C LEU A 59 -5.60 -26.14 9.42
N LYS A 60 -5.88 -27.36 9.89
CA LYS A 60 -6.74 -27.59 11.07
C LYS A 60 -5.98 -27.74 12.38
N THR A 61 -4.67 -28.01 12.35
CA THR A 61 -3.88 -28.15 13.58
C THR A 61 -3.71 -26.79 14.27
N PRO A 62 -4.15 -26.64 15.54
CA PRO A 62 -3.92 -25.42 16.32
C PRO A 62 -2.43 -25.12 16.47
N ILE A 63 -2.06 -23.85 16.36
CA ILE A 63 -0.65 -23.41 16.36
C ILE A 63 0.02 -23.75 17.68
N ASN A 64 -0.70 -23.59 18.80
CA ASN A 64 -0.19 -23.95 20.12
C ASN A 64 0.10 -25.45 20.33
N LYS A 65 -0.46 -26.35 19.50
CA LYS A 65 -0.07 -27.77 19.49
C LYS A 65 1.23 -28.04 18.74
N ILE A 66 1.68 -27.08 17.92
CA ILE A 66 2.91 -27.17 17.13
C ILE A 66 4.05 -26.46 17.87
N PHE A 67 3.74 -25.31 18.48
CA PHE A 67 4.68 -24.52 19.27
C PHE A 67 4.09 -24.28 20.67
N GLU A 68 4.44 -25.15 21.60
CA GLU A 68 3.95 -25.07 23.00
C GLU A 68 4.35 -23.75 23.67
N GLU A 69 5.44 -23.12 23.22
CA GLU A 69 5.88 -21.83 23.74
C GLU A 69 4.88 -20.71 23.46
N LEU A 70 3.91 -20.89 22.56
CA LEU A 70 2.90 -19.88 22.21
C LEU A 70 1.58 -20.03 22.97
N ASN A 71 1.49 -20.94 23.95
CA ASN A 71 0.27 -21.22 24.71
C ASN A 71 -0.36 -19.98 25.39
N TYR A 72 0.42 -18.95 25.70
CA TYR A 72 -0.08 -17.70 26.30
C TYR A 72 -0.66 -16.69 25.29
N LEU A 73 -0.46 -16.91 23.98
CA LEU A 73 -0.90 -16.02 22.90
C LEU A 73 -2.06 -16.57 22.08
N ASP A 74 -2.36 -17.86 22.24
CA ASP A 74 -3.18 -18.59 21.31
C ASP A 74 -4.31 -19.37 22.00
N ASN A 75 -5.56 -18.99 21.73
CA ASN A 75 -6.75 -19.70 22.22
C ASN A 75 -7.21 -20.77 21.21
N GLY A 76 -6.29 -21.53 20.61
CA GLY A 76 -6.56 -22.60 19.66
C GLY A 76 -6.72 -22.18 18.20
N VAL A 77 -6.12 -21.05 17.81
CA VAL A 77 -6.05 -20.61 16.40
C VAL A 77 -5.22 -21.60 15.60
N SER A 78 -5.82 -22.14 14.55
CA SER A 78 -5.15 -22.86 13.47
C SER A 78 -5.03 -22.03 12.19
N PRO A 79 -4.17 -22.41 11.22
CA PRO A 79 -3.97 -21.67 9.97
C PRO A 79 -5.24 -21.37 9.19
N ILE A 80 -6.26 -22.23 9.26
CA ILE A 80 -7.54 -21.99 8.58
C ILE A 80 -8.24 -20.70 9.03
N HIS A 81 -8.03 -20.27 10.27
CA HIS A 81 -8.62 -19.03 10.78
C HIS A 81 -7.95 -17.78 10.16
N PHE A 82 -6.71 -17.90 9.68
CA PHE A 82 -6.07 -16.83 8.91
C PHE A 82 -6.66 -16.68 7.52
N ILE A 83 -7.40 -17.67 7.02
CA ILE A 83 -8.08 -17.61 5.73
C ILE A 83 -9.48 -17.01 5.88
N CYS A 84 -10.17 -17.26 7.00
CA CYS A 84 -11.55 -16.80 7.17
C CYS A 84 -11.70 -15.59 8.11
N SER A 85 -11.06 -15.60 9.29
CA SER A 85 -11.36 -14.65 10.36
C SER A 85 -10.78 -13.26 10.12
N HIS A 86 -9.75 -13.11 9.26
CA HIS A 86 -9.17 -11.79 8.99
C HIS A 86 -10.12 -10.88 8.19
N HIS A 87 -11.07 -11.44 7.44
CA HIS A 87 -12.08 -10.67 6.71
C HIS A 87 -13.30 -10.24 7.53
N GLY A 88 -13.41 -10.68 8.79
CA GLY A 88 -14.59 -10.51 9.63
C GLY A 88 -15.45 -11.78 9.68
N CYS A 89 -16.11 -11.99 10.82
CA CYS A 89 -16.81 -13.26 11.08
C CYS A 89 -18.08 -13.47 10.26
N ASP A 90 -18.65 -12.42 9.65
CA ASP A 90 -19.75 -12.50 8.71
C ASP A 90 -19.38 -13.22 7.39
N ARG A 91 -18.10 -13.53 7.19
CA ARG A 91 -17.55 -14.19 6.00
C ARG A 91 -16.82 -15.50 6.32
N CYS A 92 -16.82 -15.93 7.58
CA CYS A 92 -16.19 -17.18 7.99
C CYS A 92 -17.25 -18.29 8.16
N ILE A 93 -16.90 -19.54 7.83
CA ILE A 93 -17.81 -20.69 8.03
C ILE A 93 -18.12 -20.95 9.51
N TYR A 94 -17.23 -20.53 10.41
CA TYR A 94 -17.31 -20.73 11.85
C TYR A 94 -18.08 -19.62 12.57
N ASN A 95 -19.10 -19.00 11.92
CA ASN A 95 -19.85 -17.80 12.34
C ASN A 95 -19.80 -17.44 13.84
N GLU A 96 -20.29 -18.31 14.74
CA GLU A 96 -20.37 -18.03 16.18
C GLU A 96 -19.02 -18.15 16.92
N ASP A 97 -18.21 -19.18 16.61
CA ASP A 97 -16.88 -19.38 17.19
C ASP A 97 -15.83 -18.39 16.65
N CYS A 98 -16.08 -17.82 15.46
CA CYS A 98 -15.15 -16.92 14.78
C CYS A 98 -14.83 -15.67 15.60
N ILE A 99 -15.79 -15.14 16.38
CA ILE A 99 -15.63 -13.89 17.13
C ILE A 99 -14.43 -13.97 18.09
N LYS A 100 -14.18 -15.17 18.64
CA LYS A 100 -13.03 -15.47 19.50
C LYS A 100 -11.71 -15.30 18.75
N TYR A 101 -11.66 -15.75 17.49
CA TYR A 101 -10.46 -15.72 16.67
C TYR A 101 -10.22 -14.36 16.01
N GLU A 102 -11.25 -13.60 15.66
CA GLU A 102 -11.09 -12.25 15.09
C GLU A 102 -10.36 -11.30 16.05
N LYS A 103 -10.53 -11.50 17.36
CA LYS A 103 -9.84 -10.73 18.40
C LYS A 103 -8.46 -11.27 18.75
N ASN A 104 -8.06 -12.42 18.21
CA ASN A 104 -6.75 -13.00 18.48
C ASN A 104 -5.62 -12.09 17.97
N PHE A 105 -4.52 -12.06 18.71
CA PHE A 105 -3.32 -11.29 18.40
C PHE A 105 -2.83 -11.50 16.97
N TYR A 106 -2.68 -12.75 16.52
CA TYR A 106 -2.13 -13.04 15.20
C TYR A 106 -3.10 -12.65 14.08
N ILE A 107 -4.41 -12.82 14.27
CA ILE A 107 -5.40 -12.40 13.29
C ILE A 107 -5.44 -10.87 13.17
N LYS A 108 -5.34 -10.14 14.29
CA LYS A 108 -5.20 -8.67 14.28
C LYS A 108 -3.92 -8.23 13.57
N LEU A 109 -2.82 -8.94 13.76
CA LEU A 109 -1.57 -8.65 13.07
C LEU A 109 -1.68 -8.90 11.56
N LEU A 110 -2.37 -9.95 11.13
CA LEU A 110 -2.69 -10.19 9.72
C LEU A 110 -3.52 -9.05 9.14
N GLN A 111 -4.58 -8.62 9.83
CA GLN A 111 -5.42 -7.50 9.41
C GLN A 111 -4.64 -6.19 9.24
N ILE A 112 -3.65 -5.93 10.11
CA ILE A 112 -2.76 -4.75 9.99
C ILE A 112 -1.85 -4.89 8.77
N SER A 113 -1.24 -6.08 8.59
CA SER A 113 -0.31 -6.36 7.49
C SER A 113 -0.98 -6.28 6.12
N ASP A 114 -2.18 -6.86 5.99
CA ASP A 114 -3.00 -6.81 4.78
C ASP A 114 -3.43 -5.38 4.42
N ARG A 115 -3.87 -4.59 5.41
CA ARG A 115 -4.24 -3.18 5.20
C ARG A 115 -3.05 -2.28 4.84
N LEU A 116 -1.83 -2.62 5.28
CA LEU A 116 -0.62 -1.88 4.91
C LEU A 116 -0.22 -2.11 3.45
N ASP A 117 -0.46 -3.31 2.92
CA ASP A 117 -0.16 -3.66 1.53
C ASP A 117 -1.34 -3.46 0.57
N SER A 118 -2.53 -3.22 1.10
CA SER A 118 -3.70 -2.86 0.31
C SER A 118 -3.44 -1.58 -0.48
N SER A 119 -3.70 -1.63 -1.79
CA SER A 119 -3.75 -0.40 -2.59
C SER A 119 -5.05 0.36 -2.28
N ASN A 120 -5.09 1.68 -2.54
CA ASN A 120 -6.30 2.49 -2.45
C ASN A 120 -6.92 2.65 -3.84
N PRO A 121 -7.57 1.67 -4.49
CA PRO A 121 -8.38 1.94 -5.68
C PRO A 121 -9.75 2.53 -5.29
N PRO A 122 -10.48 3.19 -6.20
CA PRO A 122 -11.82 3.67 -5.90
C PRO A 122 -12.76 2.46 -5.75
N ASN A 123 -13.89 2.64 -5.03
CA ASN A 123 -14.88 1.56 -4.90
C ASN A 123 -15.64 1.29 -6.20
N SER A 124 -15.77 2.32 -7.03
CA SER A 124 -16.26 2.23 -8.40
C SER A 124 -15.26 1.44 -9.28
N LYS A 125 -15.74 0.95 -10.43
CA LYS A 125 -14.88 0.35 -11.48
C LYS A 125 -14.29 -1.02 -11.13
N LYS A 126 -15.08 -1.87 -10.46
CA LYS A 126 -14.83 -3.31 -10.50
C LYS A 126 -15.06 -3.80 -11.93
N GLN A 127 -14.23 -4.74 -12.37
CA GLN A 127 -14.33 -5.30 -13.73
C GLN A 127 -15.51 -6.28 -13.81
N PRO A 128 -16.28 -6.30 -14.92
CA PRO A 128 -17.23 -7.37 -15.19
C PRO A 128 -16.54 -8.74 -15.21
N PHE A 129 -17.27 -9.78 -14.83
CA PHE A 129 -16.76 -11.14 -14.70
C PHE A 129 -16.09 -11.63 -16.01
N TYR A 130 -16.77 -11.45 -17.15
CA TYR A 130 -16.30 -11.88 -18.46
C TYR A 130 -15.21 -10.97 -19.06
N GLU A 131 -14.92 -9.83 -18.42
CA GLU A 131 -13.98 -8.81 -18.88
C GLU A 131 -12.96 -8.45 -17.79
N THR A 132 -12.57 -9.44 -16.99
CA THR A 132 -11.53 -9.25 -15.96
C THR A 132 -10.14 -9.40 -16.57
N TYR A 133 -9.36 -8.33 -16.47
CA TYR A 133 -7.96 -8.28 -16.86
C TYR A 133 -7.05 -8.26 -15.64
N LEU A 134 -5.84 -8.81 -15.81
CA LEU A 134 -4.69 -8.64 -14.92
C LEU A 134 -3.68 -7.75 -15.65
N SER A 135 -3.25 -6.67 -15.01
CA SER A 135 -2.22 -5.79 -15.52
C SER A 135 -0.86 -6.19 -14.93
N ASN A 136 0.21 -6.03 -15.69
CA ASN A 136 1.54 -5.96 -15.10
C ASN A 136 1.81 -4.56 -14.53
N PHE A 137 2.94 -4.35 -13.86
CA PHE A 137 3.30 -3.04 -13.29
C PHE A 137 3.34 -1.91 -14.34
N PHE A 138 3.59 -2.26 -15.61
CA PHE A 138 3.71 -1.34 -16.73
C PHE A 138 2.40 -1.16 -17.54
N LEU A 139 1.26 -1.58 -16.99
CA LEU A 139 -0.05 -1.43 -17.63
C LEU A 139 -0.24 -2.30 -18.90
N ILE A 140 0.56 -3.37 -19.05
CA ILE A 140 0.32 -4.39 -20.07
C ILE A 140 -0.70 -5.38 -19.50
N GLU A 141 -1.87 -5.45 -20.12
CA GLU A 141 -2.99 -6.23 -19.64
C GLU A 141 -3.07 -7.60 -20.31
N LYS A 142 -3.51 -8.58 -19.53
CA LYS A 142 -3.87 -9.93 -19.99
C LYS A 142 -5.23 -10.29 -19.45
N LYS A 143 -6.13 -10.73 -20.32
CA LYS A 143 -7.44 -11.25 -19.91
C LYS A 143 -7.27 -12.52 -19.07
N ILE A 144 -8.00 -12.61 -17.96
CA ILE A 144 -8.02 -13.81 -17.12
C ILE A 144 -8.93 -14.84 -17.76
N ASP A 145 -8.44 -16.08 -17.83
CA ASP A 145 -9.24 -17.22 -18.26
C ASP A 145 -9.97 -17.81 -17.05
N TYR A 146 -11.18 -17.29 -16.77
CA TYR A 146 -12.00 -17.73 -15.65
C TYR A 146 -12.44 -19.19 -15.77
N THR A 147 -12.43 -19.78 -16.98
CA THR A 147 -12.81 -21.20 -17.18
C THR A 147 -11.77 -22.17 -16.63
N LYS A 148 -10.52 -21.71 -16.46
CA LYS A 148 -9.40 -22.54 -16.00
C LYS A 148 -9.00 -22.28 -14.55
N ILE A 149 -9.49 -21.20 -13.94
CA ILE A 149 -8.98 -20.76 -12.62
C ILE A 149 -9.30 -21.77 -11.50
N ASP A 150 -10.45 -22.43 -11.54
CA ASP A 150 -10.80 -23.44 -10.53
C ASP A 150 -9.98 -24.73 -10.70
N LEU A 151 -9.65 -25.11 -11.94
CA LEU A 151 -8.73 -26.21 -12.23
C LEU A 151 -7.31 -25.88 -11.76
N ILE A 152 -6.86 -24.64 -12.00
CA ILE A 152 -5.57 -24.11 -11.50
C ILE A 152 -5.53 -24.22 -9.97
N ARG A 153 -6.61 -23.86 -9.27
CA ARG A 153 -6.71 -23.99 -7.81
C ARG A 153 -6.64 -25.42 -7.34
N LYS A 154 -7.44 -26.32 -7.91
CA LYS A 154 -7.42 -27.74 -7.54
C LYS A 154 -6.01 -28.33 -7.69
N ASN A 155 -5.38 -28.13 -8.85
CA ASN A 155 -4.01 -28.60 -9.09
C ASN A 155 -3.00 -27.97 -8.13
N PHE A 156 -3.19 -26.69 -7.76
CA PHE A 156 -2.34 -26.04 -6.78
C PHE A 156 -2.47 -26.65 -5.38
N LEU A 157 -3.69 -26.90 -4.91
CA LEU A 157 -3.95 -27.51 -3.59
C LEU A 157 -3.44 -28.95 -3.52
N ASP A 158 -3.62 -29.73 -4.59
CA ASP A 158 -3.11 -31.11 -4.69
C ASP A 158 -1.58 -31.14 -4.61
N LEU A 159 -0.89 -30.25 -5.35
CA LEU A 159 0.57 -30.18 -5.32
C LEU A 159 1.13 -29.59 -4.02
N LEU A 160 0.39 -28.69 -3.37
CA LEU A 160 0.76 -28.09 -2.09
C LEU A 160 0.93 -29.13 -0.98
N ASP A 161 0.15 -30.22 -1.00
CA ASP A 161 0.18 -31.27 0.02
C ASP A 161 1.59 -31.82 0.28
N SER A 162 2.33 -32.08 -0.80
CA SER A 162 3.70 -32.61 -0.74
C SER A 162 4.68 -31.73 0.05
N TYR A 163 4.46 -30.41 0.07
CA TYR A 163 5.31 -29.46 0.77
C TYR A 163 5.00 -29.38 2.27
N PHE A 164 3.83 -29.84 2.71
CA PHE A 164 3.47 -29.90 4.12
C PHE A 164 3.91 -31.19 4.81
N TYR A 165 4.20 -32.25 4.04
CA TYR A 165 4.76 -33.49 4.58
C TYR A 165 6.16 -33.28 5.19
N ASN A 166 7.06 -32.58 4.49
CA ASN A 166 8.44 -32.31 4.94
C ASN A 166 8.70 -30.83 5.33
N PHE A 167 7.67 -29.98 5.33
CA PHE A 167 7.77 -28.53 5.52
C PHE A 167 8.89 -27.88 4.67
N ASP A 168 8.77 -27.96 3.35
CA ASP A 168 9.71 -27.31 2.41
C ASP A 168 9.25 -25.90 2.05
N ARG A 169 9.79 -24.91 2.77
CA ARG A 169 9.52 -23.48 2.54
C ARG A 169 9.94 -22.98 1.16
N GLU A 170 11.09 -23.41 0.64
CA GLU A 170 11.60 -22.87 -0.63
C GLU A 170 10.78 -23.40 -1.81
N GLY A 171 10.51 -24.71 -1.81
CA GLY A 171 9.62 -25.35 -2.77
C GLY A 171 8.21 -24.78 -2.73
N PHE A 172 7.66 -24.54 -1.54
CA PHE A 172 6.36 -23.88 -1.36
C PHE A 172 6.27 -22.53 -2.09
N PHE A 173 7.27 -21.65 -1.92
CA PHE A 173 7.26 -20.33 -2.59
C PHE A 173 7.46 -20.44 -4.10
N LYS A 174 8.25 -21.41 -4.58
CA LYS A 174 8.42 -21.66 -6.02
C LYS A 174 7.10 -22.13 -6.65
N LEU A 175 6.43 -23.10 -6.04
CA LEU A 175 5.12 -23.59 -6.48
C LEU A 175 4.08 -22.46 -6.46
N SER A 176 3.97 -21.77 -5.33
CA SER A 176 3.02 -20.67 -5.15
C SER A 176 3.21 -19.58 -6.20
N LYS A 177 4.45 -19.22 -6.54
CA LYS A 177 4.74 -18.27 -7.61
C LYS A 177 4.22 -18.73 -8.96
N PHE A 178 4.38 -20.02 -9.29
CA PHE A 178 3.94 -20.56 -10.57
C PHE A 178 2.41 -20.46 -10.78
N PHE A 179 1.63 -20.69 -9.72
CA PHE A 179 0.17 -20.65 -9.76
C PHE A 179 -0.39 -19.24 -9.51
N MET A 180 0.06 -18.56 -8.45
CA MET A 180 -0.53 -17.30 -7.97
C MET A 180 -0.05 -16.05 -8.73
N ASP A 181 1.04 -16.10 -9.49
CA ASP A 181 1.46 -14.94 -10.34
C ASP A 181 0.49 -14.72 -11.53
N LYS A 182 -0.36 -15.72 -11.82
CA LYS A 182 -1.36 -15.67 -12.90
C LYS A 182 -2.77 -15.30 -12.40
N THR A 183 -2.94 -15.11 -11.10
CA THR A 183 -4.23 -14.78 -10.49
C THR A 183 -4.24 -13.38 -9.91
N ILE A 184 -5.45 -12.84 -9.73
CA ILE A 184 -5.65 -11.47 -9.24
C ILE A 184 -5.73 -11.41 -7.73
N SER A 185 -5.07 -10.40 -7.16
CA SER A 185 -5.29 -9.95 -5.79
C SER A 185 -6.52 -9.02 -5.68
N GLU A 186 -6.78 -8.26 -6.73
CA GLU A 186 -7.78 -7.19 -6.82
C GLU A 186 -8.44 -7.17 -8.21
N THR A 187 -9.76 -6.98 -8.26
CA THR A 187 -10.56 -6.97 -9.50
C THR A 187 -10.74 -5.55 -10.06
N ARG A 188 -10.40 -4.51 -9.29
CA ARG A 188 -10.42 -3.13 -9.77
C ARG A 188 -9.24 -2.88 -10.70
N ARG A 189 -9.50 -2.48 -11.95
CA ARG A 189 -8.49 -2.32 -13.02
C ARG A 189 -7.37 -1.32 -12.69
N GLY A 190 -7.60 -0.35 -11.81
CA GLY A 190 -6.56 0.59 -11.34
C GLY A 190 -5.56 0.01 -10.32
N ALA A 191 -5.85 -1.19 -9.79
CA ALA A 191 -5.10 -1.85 -8.72
C ALA A 191 -4.83 -3.34 -8.99
N ASN A 192 -5.21 -3.85 -10.16
CA ASN A 192 -4.90 -5.20 -10.63
C ASN A 192 -3.45 -5.31 -11.19
N ASP A 193 -2.61 -4.31 -10.93
CA ASP A 193 -1.18 -4.26 -11.28
C ASP A 193 -0.31 -5.06 -10.30
N ILE A 194 -0.93 -5.95 -9.54
CA ILE A 194 -0.35 -6.74 -8.44
C ILE A 194 -0.97 -8.14 -8.51
N SER A 195 -0.14 -9.17 -8.76
CA SER A 195 -0.61 -10.55 -8.70
C SER A 195 -0.92 -11.00 -7.27
N LEU A 196 -1.72 -12.06 -7.13
CA LEU A 196 -2.01 -12.63 -5.79
C LEU A 196 -0.71 -13.06 -5.09
N PHE A 197 0.26 -13.58 -5.84
CA PHE A 197 1.58 -13.94 -5.31
C PHE A 197 2.29 -12.75 -4.65
N THR A 198 2.37 -11.61 -5.34
CA THR A 198 3.13 -10.45 -4.85
C THR A 198 2.45 -9.80 -3.65
N HIS A 199 1.12 -9.76 -3.64
CA HIS A 199 0.33 -9.36 -2.49
C HIS A 199 0.57 -10.29 -1.28
N SER A 200 0.35 -11.59 -1.43
CA SER A 200 0.58 -12.58 -0.37
C SER A 200 2.01 -12.54 0.18
N LYS A 201 3.01 -12.36 -0.71
CA LYS A 201 4.41 -12.24 -0.29
C LYS A 201 4.67 -10.95 0.49
N ALA A 202 4.07 -9.84 0.09
CA ALA A 202 4.21 -8.57 0.81
C ALA A 202 3.56 -8.63 2.19
N VAL A 203 2.32 -9.10 2.28
CA VAL A 203 1.59 -9.26 3.56
C VAL A 203 2.35 -10.18 4.51
N SER A 204 2.83 -11.33 4.04
CA SER A 204 3.60 -12.25 4.89
C SER A 204 4.96 -11.67 5.31
N SER A 205 5.58 -10.82 4.48
CA SER A 205 6.83 -10.12 4.83
C SER A 205 6.63 -9.08 5.93
N ILE A 206 5.57 -8.28 5.85
CA ILE A 206 5.22 -7.28 6.86
C ILE A 206 4.89 -7.99 8.18
N PHE A 207 4.04 -9.01 8.12
CA PHE A 207 3.65 -9.81 9.28
C PHE A 207 4.87 -10.41 9.98
N LYS A 208 5.75 -11.04 9.19
CA LYS A 208 7.00 -11.66 9.65
C LYS A 208 7.91 -10.67 10.39
N ALA A 209 8.09 -9.47 9.84
CA ALA A 209 8.92 -8.44 10.46
C ALA A 209 8.35 -7.97 11.82
N ILE A 210 7.03 -7.80 11.91
CA ILE A 210 6.36 -7.35 13.15
C ILE A 210 6.27 -8.49 14.18
N LEU A 211 5.99 -9.73 13.75
CA LEU A 211 5.95 -10.87 14.66
C LEU A 211 7.34 -11.11 15.28
N PHE A 212 8.41 -10.97 14.48
CA PHE A 212 9.76 -11.04 15.01
C PHE A 212 10.04 -9.97 16.05
N GLU A 213 9.65 -8.72 15.74
CA GLU A 213 9.79 -7.59 16.65
C GLU A 213 9.18 -7.91 18.02
N TYR A 214 7.96 -8.45 18.01
CA TYR A 214 7.27 -8.93 19.20
C TYR A 214 8.02 -10.06 19.92
N LEU A 215 8.35 -11.16 19.23
CA LEU A 215 8.92 -12.35 19.87
C LEU A 215 10.35 -12.16 20.40
N TYR A 216 11.15 -11.34 19.73
CA TYR A 216 12.57 -11.18 20.08
C TYR A 216 12.83 -9.98 20.98
N PHE A 217 12.19 -8.84 20.72
CA PHE A 217 12.39 -7.62 21.52
C PHE A 217 11.34 -7.43 22.60
N ASN A 218 10.35 -8.34 22.70
CA ASN A 218 9.22 -8.25 23.65
C ASN A 218 8.49 -6.89 23.55
N SER A 219 8.38 -6.37 22.32
CA SER A 219 7.72 -5.09 22.06
C SER A 219 6.20 -5.25 22.01
N GLU A 220 5.44 -4.23 22.42
CA GLU A 220 3.99 -4.22 22.19
C GLU A 220 3.69 -4.22 20.68
N PRO A 221 2.78 -5.08 20.18
CA PRO A 221 2.39 -5.07 18.77
C PRO A 221 1.71 -3.75 18.38
N PRO A 222 1.80 -3.33 17.11
CA PRO A 222 1.06 -2.17 16.64
C PRO A 222 -0.45 -2.43 16.76
N LYS A 223 -1.21 -1.42 17.19
CA LYS A 223 -2.68 -1.48 17.30
C LYS A 223 -3.36 -1.19 15.97
N ASN A 224 -2.66 -0.51 15.06
CA ASN A 224 -3.17 -0.11 13.76
C ASN A 224 -2.01 0.16 12.78
N ILE A 225 -2.36 0.36 11.51
CA ILE A 225 -1.42 0.60 10.42
C ILE A 225 -0.50 1.83 10.62
N PHE A 226 -0.92 2.83 11.40
CA PHE A 226 -0.13 4.07 11.59
C PHE A 226 0.99 3.92 12.63
N GLU A 227 0.97 2.84 13.42
CA GLU A 227 2.00 2.53 14.42
C GLU A 227 3.12 1.65 13.86
N VAL A 228 2.96 1.16 12.62
CA VAL A 228 3.94 0.28 11.99
C VAL A 228 5.10 1.09 11.43
N GLU A 229 6.29 0.78 11.91
CA GLU A 229 7.56 1.37 11.47
C GLU A 229 8.49 0.23 11.07
N LEU A 230 8.91 0.21 9.81
CA LEU A 230 9.81 -0.80 9.25
C LEU A 230 10.98 -0.11 8.54
N LYS A 231 12.10 -0.83 8.43
CA LYS A 231 13.33 -0.36 7.76
C LYS A 231 13.73 -1.32 6.65
N PHE A 232 14.71 -0.92 5.85
CA PHE A 232 15.37 -1.82 4.91
C PHE A 232 16.79 -2.15 5.37
N LEU A 233 17.16 -3.42 5.24
CA LEU A 233 18.54 -3.87 5.29
C LEU A 233 19.05 -4.02 3.84
N LYS A 234 20.07 -3.24 3.49
CA LYS A 234 20.78 -3.35 2.22
C LYS A 234 22.01 -4.25 2.40
N THR A 235 22.12 -5.31 1.62
CA THR A 235 23.27 -6.21 1.62
C THR A 235 23.80 -6.44 0.21
N LYS A 236 24.96 -7.09 0.08
CA LYS A 236 25.44 -7.60 -1.21
C LYS A 236 24.67 -8.87 -1.58
N LYS A 237 24.56 -9.14 -2.88
CA LYS A 237 24.00 -10.39 -3.41
C LYS A 237 24.65 -11.63 -2.80
N GLY A 238 23.83 -12.65 -2.55
CA GLY A 238 24.28 -13.92 -1.98
C GLY A 238 24.17 -13.98 -0.45
N CYS A 239 23.70 -12.91 0.20
CA CYS A 239 23.44 -12.90 1.63
C CYS A 239 22.07 -13.47 2.01
N LYS A 240 21.20 -13.78 1.03
CA LYS A 240 19.85 -14.32 1.23
C LYS A 240 19.80 -15.46 2.23
N LYS A 241 20.67 -16.46 2.08
CA LYS A 241 20.68 -17.65 2.96
C LYS A 241 20.89 -17.26 4.42
N ILE A 242 21.89 -16.42 4.69
CA ILE A 242 22.18 -15.93 6.04
C ILE A 242 20.97 -15.15 6.58
N ILE A 243 20.43 -14.21 5.82
CA ILE A 243 19.35 -13.31 6.26
C ILE A 243 18.02 -14.06 6.46
N GLU A 244 17.64 -14.93 5.53
CA GLU A 244 16.37 -15.67 5.58
C GLU A 244 16.41 -16.89 6.51
N GLU A 245 17.55 -17.57 6.64
CA GLU A 245 17.65 -18.81 7.44
C GLU A 245 18.18 -18.60 8.86
N LYS A 246 19.15 -17.69 9.07
CA LYS A 246 19.74 -17.49 10.42
C LYS A 246 19.01 -16.45 11.26
N ILE A 247 18.38 -15.49 10.59
CA ILE A 247 17.82 -14.30 11.22
C ILE A 247 16.40 -14.18 10.70
N GLY A 248 15.63 -15.27 10.61
CA GLY A 248 14.42 -15.43 9.78
C GLY A 248 13.39 -14.30 9.80
N PHE A 249 13.72 -13.11 9.30
CA PHE A 249 13.07 -11.82 9.49
C PHE A 249 13.11 -10.98 8.21
N GLY A 250 14.16 -11.12 7.39
CA GLY A 250 14.28 -10.39 6.13
C GLY A 250 13.69 -11.16 4.96
N ASN A 251 12.54 -10.74 4.43
CA ASN A 251 12.14 -11.14 3.09
C ASN A 251 12.78 -10.21 2.06
N LEU A 252 13.39 -10.79 1.04
CA LEU A 252 13.89 -10.04 -0.10
C LEU A 252 12.71 -9.31 -0.76
N ILE A 253 12.69 -7.98 -0.67
CA ILE A 253 11.65 -7.15 -1.29
C ILE A 253 12.07 -6.78 -2.71
N PHE A 254 13.35 -6.44 -2.90
CA PHE A 254 13.89 -6.17 -4.22
C PHE A 254 15.41 -6.32 -4.26
N ASP A 255 15.91 -6.55 -5.47
CA ASP A 255 17.33 -6.61 -5.80
C ASP A 255 17.66 -5.61 -6.92
N ILE A 256 18.82 -4.95 -6.81
CA ILE A 256 19.31 -4.04 -7.86
C ILE A 256 20.83 -4.08 -7.89
N GLU A 257 21.38 -4.21 -9.10
CA GLU A 257 22.83 -4.37 -9.32
C GLU A 257 23.40 -5.51 -8.47
N ASP A 258 24.36 -5.21 -7.59
CA ASP A 258 24.99 -6.16 -6.68
C ASP A 258 24.37 -6.14 -5.27
N ASN A 259 23.26 -5.41 -5.09
CA ASN A 259 22.62 -5.23 -3.78
C ASN A 259 21.27 -5.93 -3.69
N GLU A 260 20.97 -6.44 -2.51
CA GLU A 260 19.70 -7.03 -2.10
C GLU A 260 19.12 -6.21 -0.94
N TYR A 261 17.80 -6.05 -0.92
CA TYR A 261 17.11 -5.23 0.08
C TYR A 261 16.01 -6.04 0.77
N TYR A 262 16.13 -6.12 2.09
CA TYR A 262 15.27 -6.91 2.95
C TYR A 262 14.46 -6.01 3.87
N LEU A 263 13.18 -6.34 4.04
CA LEU A 263 12.33 -5.66 5.02
C LEU A 263 12.72 -6.13 6.43
N ILE A 264 12.95 -5.20 7.35
CA ILE A 264 13.36 -5.49 8.72
C ILE A 264 12.59 -4.63 9.75
N SER A 265 12.52 -5.13 10.99
CA SER A 265 11.97 -4.39 12.14
C SER A 265 12.74 -3.10 12.43
N LYS A 266 12.04 -2.11 13.01
CA LYS A 266 12.66 -0.85 13.45
C LYS A 266 13.69 -1.00 14.57
N TYR A 267 13.58 -2.04 15.41
CA TYR A 267 14.50 -2.24 16.53
C TYR A 267 15.81 -2.92 16.12
N ILE A 268 15.90 -3.41 14.88
CA ILE A 268 17.17 -3.86 14.34
C ILE A 268 18.05 -2.62 14.13
N ASP A 269 19.22 -2.64 14.77
CA ASP A 269 20.27 -1.63 14.69
C ASP A 269 21.60 -2.26 14.23
N ASN A 270 22.63 -1.42 14.06
CA ASN A 270 23.94 -1.90 13.63
C ASN A 270 24.60 -2.83 14.65
N THR A 271 24.24 -2.74 15.92
CA THR A 271 24.73 -3.62 16.99
C THR A 271 24.18 -5.03 16.80
N PHE A 272 22.88 -5.15 16.57
CA PHE A 272 22.22 -6.41 16.25
C PHE A 272 22.84 -7.07 15.01
N LEU A 273 23.08 -6.30 13.95
CA LEU A 273 23.71 -6.82 12.73
C LEU A 273 25.11 -7.39 13.01
N LYS A 274 25.93 -6.68 13.80
CA LYS A 274 27.28 -7.12 14.18
C LYS A 274 27.26 -8.41 14.99
N ILE A 275 26.41 -8.48 16.03
CA ILE A 275 26.29 -9.66 16.90
C ILE A 275 25.90 -10.91 16.09
N ASN A 276 25.05 -10.74 15.07
CA ASN A 276 24.58 -11.83 14.22
C ASN A 276 25.42 -12.06 12.96
N ASN A 277 26.60 -11.43 12.85
CA ASN A 277 27.51 -11.55 11.69
C ASN A 277 26.85 -11.19 10.34
N ILE A 278 25.97 -10.20 10.33
CA ILE A 278 25.28 -9.72 9.12
C ILE A 278 26.05 -8.54 8.53
N LYS A 279 26.49 -8.70 7.28
CA LYS A 279 27.12 -7.60 6.52
C LYS A 279 26.05 -6.84 5.74
N GLY A 280 25.80 -5.60 6.13
CA GLY A 280 24.86 -4.72 5.43
C GLY A 280 24.67 -3.38 6.10
N ASP A 281 23.94 -2.50 5.42
CA ASP A 281 23.60 -1.16 5.87
C ASP A 281 22.09 -1.04 6.10
N ILE A 282 21.71 -0.43 7.21
CA ILE A 282 20.31 -0.09 7.47
C ILE A 282 19.98 1.21 6.74
N VAL A 283 18.97 1.17 5.88
CA VAL A 283 18.54 2.32 5.08
C VAL A 283 17.06 2.61 5.26
N GLU A 284 16.73 3.88 5.44
CA GLU A 284 15.33 4.36 5.50
C GLU A 284 14.79 4.69 4.11
N LYS A 285 15.67 4.87 3.13
CA LYS A 285 15.35 5.21 1.74
C LYS A 285 16.22 4.45 0.77
N ILE A 286 15.61 4.10 -0.35
CA ILE A 286 16.28 3.40 -1.45
C ILE A 286 16.71 4.48 -2.45
N GLU A 287 17.98 4.87 -2.39
CA GLU A 287 18.55 5.83 -3.33
C GLU A 287 19.41 5.12 -4.38
N ILE A 288 19.03 5.26 -5.65
CA ILE A 288 19.77 4.71 -6.79
C ILE A 288 20.60 5.83 -7.40
N LYS A 289 21.94 5.72 -7.30
CA LYS A 289 22.85 6.67 -7.95
C LYS A 289 22.83 6.45 -9.47
N LYS A 290 23.00 7.54 -10.23
CA LYS A 290 23.05 7.50 -11.71
C LYS A 290 24.32 6.74 -12.13
N THR A 291 24.19 5.71 -12.98
CA THR A 291 25.32 4.87 -13.41
C THR A 291 25.58 4.99 -14.93
N ASN A 292 26.80 4.70 -15.37
CA ASN A 292 27.24 4.80 -16.78
C ASN A 292 26.84 3.59 -17.63
N LYS A 293 26.28 2.54 -17.03
CA LYS A 293 25.83 1.35 -17.74
C LYS A 293 24.46 1.63 -18.37
N ASN A 294 24.27 1.23 -19.64
CA ASN A 294 22.98 1.32 -20.35
C ASN A 294 21.99 0.31 -19.76
N TYR A 295 21.44 0.65 -18.60
CA TYR A 295 20.35 -0.09 -18.00
C TYR A 295 19.00 0.41 -18.52
N LEU A 296 17.98 -0.45 -18.51
CA LEU A 296 16.56 -0.09 -18.65
C LEU A 296 16.03 0.71 -17.43
N TYR A 297 16.90 1.53 -16.84
CA TYR A 297 16.68 2.36 -15.65
C TYR A 297 16.88 3.83 -16.06
N PRO A 298 16.09 4.76 -15.51
CA PRO A 298 16.23 5.11 -14.11
C PRO A 298 14.92 4.98 -13.34
N LEU A 299 14.95 4.28 -12.22
CA LEU A 299 14.04 4.59 -11.13
C LEU A 299 14.77 5.53 -10.17
N ASN A 300 14.46 6.81 -10.27
CA ASN A 300 14.17 7.49 -9.02
C ASN A 300 12.71 7.07 -8.72
N PRO A 301 12.46 6.22 -7.71
CA PRO A 301 11.10 5.82 -7.34
C PRO A 301 10.21 7.03 -7.15
N GLU A 302 10.70 8.13 -6.58
CA GLU A 302 9.92 9.37 -6.46
C GLU A 302 9.47 9.91 -7.82
N ASN A 303 10.27 9.79 -8.88
CA ASN A 303 9.91 10.27 -10.21
C ASN A 303 8.89 9.35 -10.90
N LEU A 304 9.07 8.02 -10.85
CA LEU A 304 8.14 7.09 -11.47
C LEU A 304 6.80 7.00 -10.71
N LEU A 305 6.85 7.20 -9.39
CA LEU A 305 5.68 7.23 -8.50
C LEU A 305 5.02 8.60 -8.43
N SER A 306 5.73 9.70 -8.75
CA SER A 306 5.11 11.02 -8.83
C SER A 306 4.11 11.12 -9.98
N THR A 307 4.15 10.17 -10.90
CA THR A 307 3.38 10.26 -12.12
C THR A 307 2.23 9.24 -12.19
N MET A 308 2.33 8.10 -11.51
CA MET A 308 1.26 7.08 -11.38
C MET A 308 0.07 7.51 -10.51
N LEU A 309 -1.01 7.93 -11.18
CA LEU A 309 -2.33 8.11 -10.56
C LEU A 309 -3.03 6.75 -10.44
N VAL A 310 -3.58 6.43 -9.27
CA VAL A 310 -4.51 5.26 -9.10
C VAL A 310 -5.93 5.67 -9.45
N LYS A 311 -6.21 6.96 -9.24
CA LYS A 311 -7.52 7.58 -9.34
C LYS A 311 -7.35 8.94 -9.97
N THR A 312 -8.27 9.26 -10.84
CA THR A 312 -8.70 10.62 -11.09
C THR A 312 -9.77 10.97 -10.06
N PRO A 313 -9.98 12.26 -9.77
CA PRO A 313 -11.15 12.71 -9.02
C PRO A 313 -12.47 12.14 -9.57
N TYR A 314 -12.60 12.01 -10.89
CA TYR A 314 -13.80 11.48 -11.55
C TYR A 314 -14.11 10.05 -11.18
N ASP A 315 -13.10 9.21 -10.98
CA ASP A 315 -13.32 7.83 -10.53
C ASP A 315 -14.06 7.79 -9.19
N MET A 316 -14.00 8.85 -8.38
CA MET A 316 -14.69 8.96 -7.10
C MET A 316 -15.96 9.83 -7.16
N ASN A 317 -16.42 10.20 -8.35
CA ASN A 317 -17.48 11.19 -8.58
C ASN A 317 -17.17 12.56 -7.95
N PHE A 318 -15.91 12.97 -8.02
CA PHE A 318 -15.44 14.29 -7.58
C PHE A 318 -14.68 15.02 -8.69
N ASN A 319 -14.52 16.33 -8.55
CA ASN A 319 -13.43 17.05 -9.20
C ASN A 319 -12.33 17.34 -8.16
N PHE A 320 -11.15 17.78 -8.59
CA PHE A 320 -10.06 18.02 -7.64
C PHE A 320 -10.36 19.11 -6.61
N SER A 321 -11.12 20.15 -6.97
CA SER A 321 -11.56 21.17 -6.01
C SER A 321 -12.41 20.56 -4.90
N ASN A 322 -13.38 19.72 -5.26
CA ASN A 322 -14.24 19.03 -4.32
C ASN A 322 -13.41 18.12 -3.39
N LEU A 323 -12.39 17.41 -3.91
CA LEU A 323 -11.47 16.61 -3.07
C LEU A 323 -10.66 17.49 -2.12
N THR A 324 -10.16 18.62 -2.59
CA THR A 324 -9.41 19.57 -1.78
C THR A 324 -10.26 20.09 -0.64
N ASP A 325 -11.51 20.47 -0.90
CA ASP A 325 -12.42 20.97 0.13
C ASP A 325 -12.79 19.90 1.15
N LYS A 326 -12.99 18.64 0.72
CA LYS A 326 -13.16 17.51 1.66
C LYS A 326 -11.90 17.25 2.49
N THR A 327 -10.71 17.41 1.91
CA THR A 327 -9.43 17.30 2.63
C THR A 327 -9.30 18.41 3.69
N LYS A 328 -9.69 19.65 3.36
CA LYS A 328 -9.71 20.77 4.33
C LYS A 328 -10.56 20.43 5.56
N LYS A 329 -11.75 19.87 5.34
CA LYS A 329 -12.66 19.45 6.42
C LYS A 329 -12.00 18.42 7.36
N ILE A 330 -11.27 17.44 6.81
CA ILE A 330 -10.52 16.46 7.63
C ILE A 330 -9.44 17.15 8.47
N ILE A 331 -8.71 18.10 7.87
CA ILE A 331 -7.65 18.83 8.58
C ILE A 331 -8.21 19.74 9.66
N ASN A 332 -9.36 20.38 9.42
CA ASN A 332 -10.04 21.18 10.45
C ASN A 332 -10.53 20.29 11.61
N PHE A 333 -11.06 19.11 11.33
CA PHE A 333 -11.40 18.12 12.35
C PHE A 333 -10.17 17.66 13.16
N ALA A 334 -9.03 17.42 12.51
CA ALA A 334 -7.78 17.08 13.20
C ALA A 334 -7.33 18.20 14.16
N ARG A 335 -7.38 19.44 13.70
CA ARG A 335 -7.02 20.63 14.49
C ARG A 335 -7.96 20.82 15.68
N TYR A 336 -9.26 20.58 15.51
CA TYR A 336 -10.22 20.61 16.60
C TYR A 336 -9.89 19.58 17.67
N ASN A 337 -9.67 18.33 17.29
CA ASN A 337 -9.30 17.27 18.23
C ASN A 337 -8.00 17.61 18.98
N GLU A 338 -7.00 18.19 18.28
CA GLU A 338 -5.77 18.64 18.94
C GLU A 338 -6.03 19.79 19.92
N ILE A 339 -6.93 20.74 19.60
CA ILE A 339 -7.31 21.82 20.52
C ILE A 339 -7.97 21.26 21.79
N GLU A 340 -8.85 20.27 21.67
CA GLU A 340 -9.50 19.61 22.82
C GLU A 340 -8.48 18.86 23.68
N ASP A 341 -7.57 18.09 23.07
CA ASP A 341 -6.46 17.43 23.77
C ASP A 341 -5.57 18.44 24.52
N LEU A 342 -5.30 19.60 23.91
CA LEU A 342 -4.56 20.69 24.53
C LEU A 342 -5.34 21.34 25.69
N ASN A 343 -6.66 21.47 25.60
CA ASN A 343 -7.49 22.02 26.67
C ASN A 343 -7.37 21.18 27.95
N ILE A 344 -7.47 19.85 27.80
CA ILE A 344 -7.33 18.89 28.91
C ILE A 344 -5.92 18.99 29.52
N LYS A 345 -4.87 18.93 28.69
CA LYS A 345 -3.47 19.03 29.15
C LYS A 345 -3.19 20.36 29.86
N ILE A 346 -3.68 21.48 29.31
CA ILE A 346 -3.54 22.81 29.92
C ILE A 346 -4.24 22.87 31.28
N LYS A 347 -5.46 22.34 31.40
CA LYS A 347 -6.19 22.26 32.68
C LYS A 347 -5.43 21.43 33.70
N GLY A 348 -4.91 20.27 33.30
CA GLY A 348 -4.10 19.38 34.15
C GLY A 348 -2.81 20.06 34.65
N ILE A 349 -2.06 20.72 33.77
CA ILE A 349 -0.82 21.42 34.14
C ILE A 349 -1.12 22.63 35.05
N LYS A 350 -2.20 23.38 34.80
CA LYS A 350 -2.61 24.47 35.71
C LYS A 350 -2.91 23.95 37.12
N LYS A 351 -3.63 22.82 37.23
CA LYS A 351 -3.90 22.16 38.52
C LYS A 351 -2.59 21.70 39.19
N HIS A 352 -1.69 21.10 38.42
CA HIS A 352 -0.39 20.66 38.93
C HIS A 352 0.45 21.84 39.45
N ILE A 353 0.54 22.94 38.72
CA ILE A 353 1.23 24.16 39.20
C ILE A 353 0.61 24.67 40.52
N LYS A 354 -0.72 24.64 40.66
CA LYS A 354 -1.39 25.04 41.91
C LYS A 354 -0.99 24.13 43.08
N ASN A 355 -0.85 22.82 42.85
CA ASN A 355 -0.42 21.87 43.87
C ASN A 355 1.07 22.03 44.24
N LEU A 356 1.95 22.20 43.24
CA LEU A 356 3.37 22.44 43.48
C LEU A 356 3.62 23.74 44.25
N LYS A 357 2.81 24.78 43.99
CA LYS A 357 2.83 26.03 44.77
C LYS A 357 2.53 25.78 46.25
N LYS A 358 1.57 24.91 46.57
CA LYS A 358 1.25 24.55 47.96
C LYS A 358 2.39 23.78 48.64
N GLY A 359 3.13 22.98 47.87
CA GLY A 359 4.27 22.19 48.37
C GLY A 359 5.64 22.84 48.26
N GLY A 360 5.74 24.15 47.98
CA GLY A 360 7.03 24.88 47.96
C GLY A 360 8.02 24.51 46.85
N LYS A 361 7.62 23.73 45.83
CA LYS A 361 8.53 23.21 44.80
C LYS A 361 8.81 24.18 43.65
N ILE A 362 9.63 25.20 43.89
CA ILE A 362 9.85 26.34 42.98
C ILE A 362 10.42 25.94 41.59
N GLU A 363 11.39 25.03 41.54
CA GLU A 363 12.02 24.62 40.27
C GLU A 363 11.07 23.86 39.36
N GLU A 364 10.33 22.88 39.91
CA GLU A 364 9.32 22.12 39.16
C GLU A 364 8.22 23.05 38.60
N ILE A 365 7.84 24.10 39.35
CA ILE A 365 6.89 25.12 38.88
C ILE A 365 7.42 25.84 37.63
N LYS A 366 8.71 26.19 37.59
CA LYS A 366 9.33 26.87 36.43
C LYS A 366 9.27 25.98 35.19
N ILE A 367 9.57 24.69 35.33
CA ILE A 367 9.47 23.69 34.25
C ILE A 367 8.02 23.59 33.74
N LYS A 368 7.05 23.42 34.65
CA LYS A 368 5.63 23.31 34.27
C LYS A 368 5.06 24.58 33.65
N LYS A 369 5.49 25.78 34.09
CA LYS A 369 5.13 27.06 33.45
C LYS A 369 5.67 27.15 32.01
N ASN A 370 6.90 26.70 31.77
CA ASN A 370 7.47 26.66 30.42
C ASN A 370 6.70 25.69 29.51
N MET A 371 6.35 24.50 30.01
CA MET A 371 5.48 23.56 29.29
C MET A 371 4.12 24.20 28.97
N LEU A 372 3.48 24.85 29.95
CA LEU A 372 2.20 25.54 29.77
C LEU A 372 2.26 26.62 28.67
N LYS A 373 3.34 27.43 28.65
CA LYS A 373 3.55 28.46 27.61
C LYS A 373 3.65 27.84 26.21
N LYS A 374 4.37 26.72 26.06
CA LYS A 374 4.46 25.99 24.79
C LYS A 374 3.09 25.48 24.32
N LEU A 375 2.31 24.86 25.22
CA LEU A 375 0.97 24.34 24.91
C LEU A 375 -0.02 25.46 24.52
N MET A 376 -0.02 26.58 25.26
CA MET A 376 -0.88 27.72 24.94
C MET A 376 -0.55 28.35 23.59
N ARG A 377 0.75 28.47 23.25
CA ARG A 377 1.19 28.95 21.92
C ARG A 377 0.69 28.04 20.80
N ARG A 378 0.81 26.72 20.96
CA ARG A 378 0.30 25.75 19.98
C ARG A 378 -1.21 25.86 19.82
N LYS A 379 -1.96 25.91 20.93
CA LYS A 379 -3.42 26.12 20.92
C LYS A 379 -3.81 27.39 20.16
N TYR A 380 -3.14 28.51 20.42
CA TYR A 380 -3.43 29.78 19.74
C TYR A 380 -3.14 29.72 18.23
N TYR A 381 -2.03 29.07 17.84
CA TYR A 381 -1.71 28.83 16.44
C TYR A 381 -2.80 28.03 15.73
N LEU A 382 -3.27 26.93 16.36
CA LEU A 382 -4.33 26.09 15.80
C LEU A 382 -5.65 26.84 15.65
N LYS A 383 -6.05 27.61 16.68
CA LYS A 383 -7.27 28.43 16.64
C LYS A 383 -7.30 29.44 15.49
N ARG A 384 -6.15 30.02 15.13
CA ARG A 384 -6.07 30.95 13.98
C ARG A 384 -6.20 30.28 12.61
N LYS A 385 -5.93 28.97 12.54
CA LYS A 385 -6.03 28.16 11.32
C LYS A 385 -7.29 27.30 11.29
N TYR A 386 -8.11 27.39 12.32
CA TYR A 386 -9.31 26.60 12.49
C TYR A 386 -10.47 27.30 11.82
N GLU A 387 -11.26 26.55 11.05
CA GLU A 387 -12.53 27.00 10.47
C GLU A 387 -13.58 25.94 10.80
N ASP A 388 -14.70 26.37 11.38
CA ASP A 388 -15.89 25.54 11.56
C ASP A 388 -16.52 25.17 10.20
N GLY A 389 -17.31 24.10 10.15
CA GLY A 389 -18.04 23.71 8.93
C GLY A 389 -17.79 22.29 8.42
N TYR A 390 -17.47 21.35 9.32
CA TYR A 390 -17.39 19.92 9.01
C TYR A 390 -18.38 19.13 9.86
N THR A 391 -18.85 18.00 9.35
CA THR A 391 -19.56 16.99 10.14
C THR A 391 -18.80 15.67 10.06
N ILE A 392 -18.78 14.91 11.17
CA ILE A 392 -18.09 13.61 11.23
C ILE A 392 -18.66 12.67 10.17
N LYS A 393 -19.99 12.65 10.01
CA LYS A 393 -20.70 11.86 9.00
C LYS A 393 -20.32 12.21 7.57
N GLU A 394 -20.08 13.50 7.25
CA GLU A 394 -19.57 13.90 5.94
C GLU A 394 -18.15 13.40 5.68
N ILE A 395 -17.27 13.49 6.68
CA ILE A 395 -15.89 13.01 6.59
C ILE A 395 -15.91 11.49 6.39
N GLU A 396 -16.70 10.77 7.19
CA GLU A 396 -16.87 9.32 7.09
C GLU A 396 -17.33 8.90 5.70
N ASN A 397 -18.42 9.49 5.20
CA ASN A 397 -18.94 9.21 3.87
C ASN A 397 -17.91 9.49 2.76
N PHE A 398 -17.12 10.55 2.91
CA PHE A 398 -16.05 10.87 1.97
C PHE A 398 -14.91 9.83 2.02
N LEU A 399 -14.45 9.44 3.21
CA LEU A 399 -13.39 8.44 3.38
C LEU A 399 -13.84 7.05 2.88
N MET A 400 -15.10 6.69 3.11
CA MET A 400 -15.70 5.45 2.61
C MET A 400 -15.73 5.35 1.08
N LYS A 401 -15.86 6.50 0.39
CA LYS A 401 -15.77 6.57 -1.08
C LYS A 401 -14.33 6.62 -1.58
N SER A 402 -13.45 7.31 -0.87
CA SER A 402 -12.10 7.65 -1.34
C SER A 402 -10.99 6.71 -0.91
N LEU A 403 -11.14 5.91 0.16
CA LEU A 403 -10.08 5.08 0.74
C LEU A 403 -10.40 3.57 0.83
N ALA A 404 -11.29 3.05 -0.01
CA ALA A 404 -11.54 1.60 0.01
C ALA A 404 -10.36 0.81 -0.60
N PRO A 405 -9.89 -0.29 0.01
CA PRO A 405 -10.34 -0.95 1.24
C PRO A 405 -9.59 -0.52 2.52
N ILE A 406 -8.59 0.38 2.46
CA ILE A 406 -7.89 0.95 3.63
C ILE A 406 -8.80 1.94 4.38
N ARG A 407 -9.93 1.43 4.88
CA ARG A 407 -10.80 2.20 5.75
C ARG A 407 -9.97 2.57 6.98
N PRO A 408 -9.81 3.87 7.29
CA PRO A 408 -9.06 4.24 8.46
C PRO A 408 -9.74 3.63 9.69
N PRO A 409 -8.99 2.97 10.60
CA PRO A 409 -9.55 2.33 11.79
C PRO A 409 -10.22 3.33 12.74
N SER A 410 -9.88 4.61 12.58
CA SER A 410 -10.52 5.72 13.27
C SER A 410 -10.36 6.98 12.43
N ILE A 411 -11.47 7.71 12.23
CA ILE A 411 -11.46 9.03 11.56
C ILE A 411 -10.54 9.99 12.34
N VAL A 412 -10.56 9.92 13.67
CA VAL A 412 -9.70 10.74 14.52
C VAL A 412 -8.23 10.44 14.22
N ASN A 413 -7.83 9.16 14.24
CA ASN A 413 -6.42 8.79 14.01
C ASN A 413 -5.96 9.15 12.60
N PHE A 414 -6.80 8.91 11.59
CA PHE A 414 -6.47 9.28 10.21
C PHE A 414 -6.37 10.80 10.01
N SER A 415 -7.26 11.57 10.64
CA SER A 415 -7.20 13.03 10.58
C SER A 415 -5.91 13.57 11.23
N LYS A 416 -5.51 13.01 12.37
CA LYS A 416 -4.25 13.32 13.06
C LYS A 416 -3.04 13.00 12.18
N TYR A 417 -3.01 11.79 11.61
CA TYR A 417 -1.98 11.36 10.67
C TYR A 417 -1.83 12.30 9.46
N LEU A 418 -2.94 12.69 8.82
CA LEU A 418 -2.88 13.63 7.70
C LEU A 418 -2.38 15.02 8.11
N ASN A 419 -2.79 15.51 9.28
CA ASN A 419 -2.29 16.78 9.80
C ASN A 419 -0.79 16.72 10.10
N GLU A 420 -0.30 15.61 10.67
CA GLU A 420 1.12 15.38 10.93
C GLU A 420 1.95 15.31 9.64
N ILE A 421 1.47 14.59 8.62
CA ILE A 421 2.12 14.57 7.29
C ILE A 421 2.20 15.98 6.74
N MET A 422 1.07 16.71 6.77
CA MET A 422 1.00 18.07 6.25
C MET A 422 2.00 18.99 6.97
N GLU A 423 2.15 18.88 8.29
CA GLU A 423 3.10 19.70 9.05
C GLU A 423 4.55 19.26 8.85
N ARG A 424 4.84 17.96 8.95
CA ARG A 424 6.20 17.38 8.82
C ARG A 424 6.79 17.65 7.45
N ASN A 425 6.01 17.40 6.40
CA ASN A 425 6.43 17.64 5.02
C ASN A 425 6.14 19.07 4.56
N LYS A 426 5.47 19.87 5.40
CA LYS A 426 5.00 21.24 5.12
C LYS A 426 4.08 21.33 3.89
N PHE A 427 3.37 20.27 3.52
CA PHE A 427 2.50 20.26 2.34
C PHE A 427 1.42 21.35 2.40
N ASN A 428 1.11 21.93 1.24
CA ASN A 428 -0.13 22.70 1.10
C ASN A 428 -1.33 21.75 0.95
N ILE A 429 -2.55 22.27 1.01
CA ILE A 429 -3.75 21.43 0.98
C ILE A 429 -3.90 20.65 -0.33
N ASN A 430 -3.58 21.26 -1.48
CA ASN A 430 -3.64 20.58 -2.78
C ASN A 430 -2.64 19.43 -2.85
N GLU A 431 -1.43 19.63 -2.35
CA GLU A 431 -0.42 18.57 -2.27
C GLU A 431 -0.86 17.44 -1.36
N LEU A 432 -1.38 17.77 -0.18
CA LEU A 432 -1.89 16.76 0.73
C LEU A 432 -3.02 15.95 0.07
N THR A 433 -3.95 16.62 -0.62
CA THR A 433 -5.03 15.97 -1.37
C THR A 433 -4.48 15.07 -2.48
N PHE A 434 -3.52 15.57 -3.25
CA PHE A 434 -2.88 14.82 -4.34
C PHE A 434 -2.16 13.57 -3.81
N GLU A 435 -1.28 13.74 -2.82
CA GLU A 435 -0.47 12.67 -2.23
C GLU A 435 -1.31 11.61 -1.52
N THR A 436 -2.45 12.01 -0.93
CA THR A 436 -3.31 11.10 -0.14
C THR A 436 -4.32 10.35 -1.01
N PHE A 437 -4.99 11.04 -1.94
CA PHE A 437 -6.18 10.50 -2.61
C PHE A 437 -5.99 10.18 -4.09
N LEU A 438 -5.01 10.78 -4.76
CA LEU A 438 -4.80 10.59 -6.21
C LEU A 438 -3.55 9.77 -6.53
N ARG A 439 -2.48 9.93 -5.76
CA ARG A 439 -1.22 9.21 -5.97
C ARG A 439 -1.32 7.75 -5.54
N LYS A 440 -0.72 6.84 -6.31
CA LYS A 440 -0.56 5.43 -5.91
C LYS A 440 0.31 5.37 -4.65
N PRO A 441 -0.19 4.89 -3.49
CA PRO A 441 0.73 4.47 -2.45
C PRO A 441 1.60 3.36 -3.04
N LEU A 442 2.91 3.50 -2.88
CA LEU A 442 3.85 2.44 -3.19
C LEU A 442 3.72 1.40 -2.10
N THR A 443 2.94 0.35 -2.37
CA THR A 443 2.83 -0.82 -1.50
C THR A 443 4.04 -1.72 -1.70
N TYR A 444 4.34 -2.59 -0.74
CA TYR A 444 5.46 -3.52 -0.85
C TYR A 444 5.23 -4.50 -2.01
N SER A 445 4.00 -4.95 -2.22
CA SER A 445 3.62 -5.81 -3.35
C SER A 445 3.89 -5.18 -4.70
N ARG A 446 3.69 -3.86 -4.85
CA ARG A 446 4.05 -3.13 -6.09
C ARG A 446 5.56 -3.08 -6.32
N ILE A 447 6.35 -2.93 -5.26
CA ILE A 447 7.83 -2.98 -5.38
C ILE A 447 8.25 -4.37 -5.87
N ILE A 448 7.69 -5.43 -5.27
CA ILE A 448 7.98 -6.82 -5.65
C ILE A 448 7.53 -7.07 -7.11
N GLN A 449 6.33 -6.63 -7.48
CA GLN A 449 5.78 -6.78 -8.84
C GLN A 449 6.65 -6.06 -9.88
N TYR A 450 7.07 -4.82 -9.60
CA TYR A 450 8.00 -4.10 -10.46
C TYR A 450 9.28 -4.91 -10.71
N CYS A 451 9.85 -5.52 -9.66
CA CYS A 451 11.08 -6.30 -9.78
C CYS A 451 10.91 -7.59 -10.58
N ILE A 452 9.70 -8.17 -10.55
CA ILE A 452 9.35 -9.31 -11.39
C ILE A 452 9.20 -8.87 -12.85
N ASP A 453 8.47 -7.79 -13.10
CA ASP A 453 8.10 -7.39 -14.45
C ASP A 453 9.24 -6.73 -15.21
N ILE A 454 10.12 -5.98 -14.54
CA ILE A 454 11.30 -5.37 -15.18
C ILE A 454 12.23 -6.42 -15.79
N LYS A 455 12.33 -7.60 -15.16
CA LYS A 455 13.13 -8.73 -15.66
C LYS A 455 12.52 -9.40 -16.90
N LYS A 456 11.21 -9.20 -17.15
CA LYS A 456 10.49 -9.73 -18.32
C LYS A 456 10.59 -8.80 -19.54
N ILE A 457 10.96 -7.53 -19.36
CA ILE A 457 11.05 -6.55 -20.44
C ILE A 457 12.32 -6.80 -21.27
N LYS A 458 12.14 -7.30 -22.50
CA LYS A 458 13.21 -7.50 -23.48
C LYS A 458 13.44 -6.29 -24.39
N ASN A 459 12.41 -5.45 -24.58
CA ASN A 459 12.48 -4.24 -25.39
C ASN A 459 11.71 -3.10 -24.69
N ILE A 460 12.37 -1.95 -24.49
CA ILE A 460 11.80 -0.79 -23.79
C ILE A 460 10.64 -0.15 -24.56
N ASP A 461 10.58 -0.34 -25.88
CA ASP A 461 9.51 0.20 -26.72
C ASP A 461 8.17 -0.53 -26.54
N LEU A 462 8.17 -1.71 -25.90
CA LEU A 462 6.98 -2.48 -25.55
C LEU A 462 6.37 -2.09 -24.20
N ILE A 463 7.08 -1.31 -23.39
CA ILE A 463 6.49 -0.66 -22.21
C ILE A 463 5.51 0.37 -22.78
N PRO A 464 4.19 0.28 -22.53
CA PRO A 464 3.28 1.37 -22.81
C PRO A 464 3.93 2.62 -22.22
N LYS A 465 4.28 3.60 -23.05
CA LYS A 465 5.06 4.79 -22.65
C LYS A 465 4.21 5.67 -21.74
N PHE A 466 3.88 5.16 -20.56
CA PHE A 466 3.31 5.91 -19.49
C PHE A 466 4.47 6.68 -18.86
N TYR A 467 4.36 7.99 -19.03
CA TYR A 467 5.16 9.07 -18.47
C TYR A 467 6.19 9.72 -19.37
N GLY A 468 6.03 11.05 -19.44
CA GLY A 468 6.99 11.98 -19.99
C GLY A 468 8.38 11.72 -19.42
N LYS A 469 9.18 11.03 -20.21
CA LYS A 469 10.61 11.24 -20.31
C LYS A 469 11.04 10.92 -21.73
N VAL A 470 10.90 11.92 -22.58
CA VAL A 470 11.61 11.96 -23.85
C VAL A 470 13.10 12.06 -23.53
N LYS A 471 13.87 11.06 -23.97
CA LYS A 471 15.34 11.10 -23.95
C LYS A 471 15.76 12.24 -24.89
N PHE A 472 16.26 13.35 -24.35
CA PHE A 472 17.00 14.32 -25.15
C PHE A 472 18.47 13.93 -25.13
N THR A 473 18.98 13.51 -26.29
CA THR A 473 20.41 13.63 -26.61
C THR A 473 20.83 15.08 -26.37
N ASN A 474 21.99 15.29 -25.75
CA ASN A 474 22.59 16.59 -25.47
C ASN A 474 22.33 17.62 -26.58
N LYS A 475 21.35 18.50 -26.39
CA LYS A 475 21.20 19.76 -27.13
C LYS A 475 20.12 20.62 -26.46
N LYS A 476 20.54 21.82 -26.04
CA LYS A 476 19.78 23.01 -25.60
C LYS A 476 18.32 22.79 -25.14
N VAL A 477 18.08 23.04 -23.85
CA VAL A 477 16.74 23.29 -23.30
C VAL A 477 16.10 24.46 -24.05
N LEU A 478 15.16 24.17 -24.94
CA LEU A 478 14.25 25.17 -25.51
C LEU A 478 12.94 25.13 -24.73
N SER A 479 12.63 26.27 -24.10
CA SER A 479 11.45 26.59 -23.31
C SER A 479 10.15 26.69 -24.13
N ARG A 480 10.00 25.98 -25.25
CA ARG A 480 8.84 26.17 -26.13
C ARG A 480 7.70 25.22 -25.77
N TYR A 481 6.55 25.83 -25.51
CA TYR A 481 5.25 25.16 -25.60
C TYR A 481 5.15 24.46 -26.95
N LYS A 482 4.64 23.24 -26.95
CA LYS A 482 4.46 22.42 -28.14
C LYS A 482 3.01 22.45 -28.59
N LEU A 483 2.79 22.54 -29.89
CA LEU A 483 1.45 22.63 -30.47
C LEU A 483 0.89 21.23 -30.70
N ILE A 484 -0.38 21.01 -30.36
CA ILE A 484 -1.10 19.81 -30.79
C ILE A 484 -1.49 19.99 -32.26
N GLU A 485 -0.87 19.20 -33.11
CA GLU A 485 -1.07 19.21 -34.56
C GLU A 485 -2.30 18.39 -34.94
N ASP A 486 -2.53 17.27 -34.26
CA ASP A 486 -3.64 16.34 -34.53
C ASP A 486 -3.96 15.46 -33.32
N ILE A 487 -5.19 14.97 -33.23
CA ILE A 487 -5.64 13.97 -32.26
C ILE A 487 -6.48 12.92 -32.99
N LYS A 488 -5.99 11.67 -33.03
CA LYS A 488 -6.71 10.54 -33.63
C LYS A 488 -7.15 9.57 -32.55
N PHE A 489 -8.41 9.17 -32.59
CA PHE A 489 -8.95 8.11 -31.76
C PHE A 489 -9.04 6.85 -32.63
N LEU A 490 -8.32 5.78 -32.27
CA LEU A 490 -8.36 4.45 -32.88
C LEU A 490 -8.93 3.45 -31.88
N GLU A 491 -9.44 2.30 -32.30
CA GLU A 491 -10.07 1.31 -31.40
C GLU A 491 -9.25 0.98 -30.13
N ASP A 492 -7.93 0.89 -30.24
CA ASP A 492 -7.02 0.49 -29.16
C ASP A 492 -6.18 1.64 -28.57
N ARG A 493 -6.15 2.82 -29.22
CA ARG A 493 -5.25 3.91 -28.85
C ARG A 493 -5.66 5.30 -29.35
N ILE A 494 -5.35 6.32 -28.57
CA ILE A 494 -5.42 7.73 -28.93
C ILE A 494 -4.02 8.22 -29.30
N ILE A 495 -3.87 8.83 -30.47
CA ILE A 495 -2.62 9.40 -30.94
C ILE A 495 -2.72 10.93 -30.92
N ILE A 496 -1.91 11.56 -30.08
CA ILE A 496 -1.75 13.02 -30.04
C ILE A 496 -0.46 13.40 -30.75
N SER A 497 -0.57 14.09 -31.87
CA SER A 497 0.57 14.54 -32.68
C SER A 497 1.05 15.90 -32.18
N ILE A 498 2.33 16.00 -31.81
CA ILE A 498 2.94 17.19 -31.22
C ILE A 498 4.36 17.36 -31.78
N ASP A 499 4.62 18.48 -32.47
CA ASP A 499 5.91 18.79 -33.13
C ASP A 499 6.46 17.60 -33.95
N LYS A 500 5.65 17.02 -34.83
CA LYS A 500 6.00 15.82 -35.63
C LYS A 500 6.34 14.56 -34.82
N LYS A 501 5.89 14.47 -33.55
CA LYS A 501 6.00 13.28 -32.70
C LYS A 501 4.62 12.83 -32.22
N ASN A 502 4.41 11.52 -32.20
CA ASN A 502 3.16 10.93 -31.74
C ASN A 502 3.28 10.52 -30.26
N ILE A 503 2.37 10.99 -29.43
CA ILE A 503 2.13 10.48 -28.08
C ILE A 503 0.92 9.55 -28.17
N VAL A 504 1.11 8.31 -27.75
CA VAL A 504 0.08 7.27 -27.84
C VAL A 504 -0.45 6.98 -26.44
N PHE A 505 -1.75 7.12 -26.25
CA PHE A 505 -2.49 6.71 -25.07
C PHE A 505 -3.34 5.49 -25.43
N PRO A 506 -3.65 4.56 -24.52
CA PRO A 506 -4.72 3.59 -24.76
C PRO A 506 -6.06 4.32 -24.89
N THR A 507 -6.98 3.86 -25.75
CA THR A 507 -8.36 4.38 -25.83
C THR A 507 -9.21 4.01 -24.63
N PHE A 508 -8.74 3.07 -23.82
CA PHE A 508 -9.43 2.65 -22.61
C PHE A 508 -8.61 3.08 -21.40
N TYR A 509 -9.21 3.89 -20.54
CA TYR A 509 -8.66 4.22 -19.23
C TYR A 509 -9.74 3.96 -18.19
N ASN A 510 -9.45 3.08 -17.23
CA ASN A 510 -10.40 2.72 -16.18
C ASN A 510 -11.77 2.23 -16.71
N GLY A 511 -11.79 1.43 -17.78
CA GLY A 511 -13.00 0.74 -18.26
C GLY A 511 -13.99 1.57 -19.08
N GLU A 512 -13.64 2.82 -19.41
CA GLU A 512 -14.43 3.66 -20.31
C GLU A 512 -13.64 3.91 -21.60
N TYR A 513 -14.35 3.92 -22.73
CA TYR A 513 -13.81 4.43 -23.99
C TYR A 513 -13.58 5.93 -23.79
N LEU A 514 -12.34 6.37 -24.04
CA LEU A 514 -11.96 7.77 -23.91
C LEU A 514 -12.48 8.54 -25.12
N ASP A 515 -13.72 8.99 -25.07
CA ASP A 515 -14.34 9.87 -26.09
C ASP A 515 -13.88 11.33 -25.90
N GLU A 516 -13.48 11.69 -24.68
CA GLU A 516 -12.90 12.96 -24.29
C GLU A 516 -11.69 12.75 -23.36
N LEU A 517 -10.58 13.46 -23.62
CA LEU A 517 -9.35 13.35 -22.82
C LEU A 517 -9.49 14.11 -21.49
N ASN A 518 -10.15 13.50 -20.48
CA ASN A 518 -10.17 13.96 -19.09
C ASN A 518 -8.87 13.54 -18.36
N LEU A 519 -7.78 14.23 -18.67
CA LEU A 519 -6.44 13.87 -18.21
C LEU A 519 -5.94 14.80 -17.09
N TYR A 520 -5.32 14.19 -16.08
CA TYR A 520 -4.56 14.88 -15.04
C TYR A 520 -3.07 14.66 -15.26
N PHE A 521 -2.27 15.73 -15.25
CA PHE A 521 -0.82 15.65 -15.38
C PHE A 521 -0.10 16.65 -14.48
N ILE A 522 1.15 16.36 -14.16
CA ILE A 522 2.02 17.26 -13.40
C ILE A 522 2.83 18.11 -14.38
N GLY A 523 2.74 19.43 -14.24
CA GLY A 523 3.55 20.39 -14.99
C GLY A 523 4.08 21.52 -14.10
N LYS A 524 4.65 22.55 -14.70
CA LYS A 524 5.13 23.81 -14.12
C LYS A 524 4.48 24.87 -15.01
N VAL A 525 3.60 25.69 -14.44
CA VAL A 525 2.84 26.68 -15.20
C VAL A 525 3.06 28.06 -14.58
N GLU A 526 3.29 29.06 -15.43
CA GLU A 526 3.42 30.47 -15.01
C GLU A 526 2.06 31.18 -14.88
N ARG A 527 0.93 30.55 -15.24
CA ARG A 527 -0.41 31.17 -15.20
C ARG A 527 -1.39 30.48 -14.25
N ARG A 528 -2.20 31.30 -13.57
CA ARG A 528 -3.43 30.91 -12.86
C ARG A 528 -4.51 30.57 -13.90
N GLY A 529 -5.19 29.45 -13.72
CA GLY A 529 -6.34 29.01 -14.53
C GLY A 529 -7.25 28.11 -13.70
N LYS A 530 -8.54 28.05 -14.05
CA LYS A 530 -9.58 27.34 -13.28
C LYS A 530 -9.29 25.84 -13.06
N TYR A 531 -8.43 25.24 -13.88
CA TYR A 531 -8.07 23.81 -13.88
C TYR A 531 -6.59 23.55 -13.57
N ILE A 532 -5.90 24.54 -13.00
CA ILE A 532 -4.48 24.44 -12.61
C ILE A 532 -4.40 24.56 -11.10
N TYR A 533 -3.93 23.50 -10.47
CA TYR A 533 -3.84 23.39 -9.02
C TYR A 533 -2.37 23.41 -8.59
N PRO A 534 -1.89 24.51 -7.98
CA PRO A 534 -0.48 24.62 -7.59
C PRO A 534 -0.06 23.58 -6.55
N LEU A 535 1.10 22.96 -6.80
CA LEU A 535 1.87 22.08 -5.91
C LEU A 535 3.20 22.80 -5.57
N ARG A 536 4.07 22.25 -4.71
CA ARG A 536 5.38 22.87 -4.39
C ARG A 536 6.41 22.66 -5.49
N LYS A 537 7.56 23.33 -5.29
CA LYS A 537 8.74 23.26 -6.16
C LYS A 537 8.41 23.70 -7.60
N GLY A 538 7.46 24.64 -7.72
CA GLY A 538 6.96 25.18 -8.99
C GLY A 538 6.10 24.21 -9.80
N LYS A 539 5.68 23.09 -9.23
CA LYS A 539 4.80 22.11 -9.90
C LYS A 539 3.33 22.51 -9.79
N SER A 540 2.50 22.02 -10.70
CA SER A 540 1.04 22.15 -10.68
C SER A 540 0.42 20.86 -11.20
N LEU A 541 -0.68 20.42 -10.59
CA LEU A 541 -1.58 19.46 -11.18
C LEU A 541 -2.46 20.21 -12.19
N ILE A 542 -2.45 19.78 -13.44
CA ILE A 542 -3.22 20.40 -14.51
C ILE A 542 -4.26 19.39 -14.94
N HIS A 543 -5.51 19.83 -14.94
CA HIS A 543 -6.64 19.06 -15.42
C HIS A 543 -7.00 19.53 -16.82
N ILE A 544 -6.83 18.68 -17.82
CA ILE A 544 -7.39 18.91 -19.14
C ILE A 544 -8.73 18.19 -19.21
N THR A 545 -9.79 18.94 -19.44
CA THR A 545 -11.15 18.42 -19.65
C THR A 545 -11.42 18.09 -21.12
N LYS A 546 -10.66 18.69 -22.05
CA LYS A 546 -10.74 18.45 -23.50
C LYS A 546 -9.46 18.94 -24.18
N LEU A 547 -8.82 18.10 -25.01
CA LEU A 547 -7.73 18.54 -25.90
C LEU A 547 -8.29 18.80 -27.30
N LYS A 548 -7.87 19.90 -27.92
CA LYS A 548 -8.21 20.26 -29.30
C LYS A 548 -6.95 20.54 -30.11
N LYS A 549 -7.04 20.34 -31.43
CA LYS A 549 -6.03 20.79 -32.38
C LYS A 549 -5.75 22.30 -32.15
N GLY A 550 -4.49 22.67 -32.05
CA GLY A 550 -4.05 24.04 -31.76
C GLY A 550 -3.75 24.34 -30.28
N ASP A 551 -4.08 23.44 -29.36
CA ASP A 551 -3.71 23.60 -27.95
C ASP A 551 -2.18 23.56 -27.75
N LYS A 552 -1.68 24.35 -26.80
CA LYS A 552 -0.25 24.49 -26.49
C LYS A 552 0.09 23.78 -25.17
N ILE A 553 0.86 22.69 -25.24
CA ILE A 553 1.25 21.87 -24.07
C ILE A 553 2.75 22.01 -23.79
N LYS A 554 3.14 22.20 -22.52
CA LYS A 554 4.54 22.16 -22.07
C LYS A 554 4.77 20.91 -21.22
N PHE A 555 5.43 19.91 -21.79
CA PHE A 555 5.90 18.74 -21.05
C PHE A 555 7.13 19.09 -20.23
N ILE A 556 7.20 18.60 -18.99
CA ILE A 556 8.35 18.84 -18.12
C ILE A 556 9.04 17.51 -17.84
N SER A 557 10.35 17.54 -18.06
CA SER A 557 11.32 16.46 -17.86
C SER A 557 11.66 16.21 -16.41
#